data_AF-A0A5J4L190-F1
#
_entry.id   AF-A0A5J4L190-F1
#
_cell.length_a   1.000
_cell.length_b   1.000
_cell.length_c   1.000
_cell.angle_alpha   90.00
_cell.angle_beta   90.00
_cell.angle_gamma   90.00
#
_symmetry.space_group_name_H-M   'P 1'
#
loop_
_entity.id
_entity.type
_entity.pdbx_description
1 polymer ?
#
loop_
_entity_poly.entity_id
_entity_poly.type
_entity_poly.pdbx_seq_one_letter_code
_entity_poly.pdbx_strand_id
1 'polypeptide(L)'
;MTDDLRQRLSEAIDDCRTLTPEALADAVFGVVHPELDRLNQEVDYLKRNIRRSRDQVDGYDQELTSAKAAIARMRALHQPTQHMGQTWCTTCSTRRRTGPDTEEWVAYIPHPCPTIDAIEETP
;
A
#
# COMPACT_ATOMS: atom_id res chain seq x y z
N MET A 1 15.44 28.74 -2.59
CA MET A 1 16.71 29.16 -1.95
C MET A 1 16.37 29.39 -0.50
N THR A 2 16.96 28.61 0.42
CA THR A 2 16.68 28.75 1.85
C THR A 2 17.19 30.12 2.33
N ASP A 3 16.47 30.75 3.26
CA ASP A 3 16.87 32.05 3.81
C ASP A 3 18.28 32.00 4.42
N ASP A 4 18.65 30.83 4.95
CA ASP A 4 19.99 30.51 5.44
C ASP A 4 21.08 30.62 4.36
N LEU A 5 20.86 30.05 3.17
CA LEU A 5 21.84 30.13 2.08
C LEU A 5 22.02 31.58 1.60
N ARG A 6 20.91 32.33 1.53
CA ARG A 6 20.93 33.74 1.15
C ARG A 6 21.73 34.56 2.14
N GLN A 7 21.57 34.30 3.43
CA GLN A 7 22.30 34.97 4.50
C GLN A 7 23.79 34.65 4.43
N ARG A 8 24.16 33.36 4.32
CA ARG A 8 25.56 32.91 4.21
C ARG A 8 26.27 33.46 2.96
N LEU A 9 25.56 33.59 1.84
CA LEU A 9 26.10 34.21 0.63
C LEU A 9 26.36 35.71 0.82
N SER A 10 25.42 36.42 1.44
CA SER A 10 25.55 37.85 1.72
C SER A 10 26.72 38.12 2.67
N GLU A 11 26.87 37.31 3.72
CA GLU A 11 28.00 37.39 4.66
C GLU A 11 29.34 37.15 3.93
N ALA A 12 29.43 36.09 3.11
CA ALA A 12 30.62 35.81 2.32
C ALA A 12 30.95 36.93 1.31
N ILE A 13 29.95 37.55 0.69
CA ILE A 13 30.14 38.66 -0.25
C ILE A 13 30.58 39.94 0.47
N ASP A 14 30.00 40.25 1.62
CA ASP A 14 30.33 41.45 2.40
C ASP A 14 31.77 41.38 2.95
N ASP A 15 32.23 40.20 3.37
CA ASP A 15 33.63 39.96 3.75
C ASP A 15 34.61 40.08 2.57
N CYS A 16 34.12 39.88 1.34
CA CYS A 16 34.91 39.92 0.11
C CYS A 16 34.92 41.27 -0.61
N ARG A 17 34.26 42.32 -0.10
CA ARG A 17 34.16 43.63 -0.80
C ARG A 17 35.50 44.32 -1.11
N THR A 18 36.60 43.87 -0.50
CA THR A 18 37.97 44.34 -0.74
C THR A 18 38.88 43.32 -1.43
N LEU A 19 38.35 42.14 -1.79
CA LEU A 19 39.11 41.02 -2.33
C LEU A 19 39.17 41.00 -3.87
N THR A 20 40.14 40.27 -4.41
CA THR A 20 40.28 40.07 -5.86
C THR A 20 39.16 39.18 -6.40
N PRO A 21 38.88 39.21 -7.71
CA PRO A 21 37.88 38.35 -8.34
C PRO A 21 38.06 36.85 -8.02
N GLU A 22 39.30 36.38 -7.88
CA GLU A 22 39.60 34.99 -7.52
C GLU A 22 39.15 34.65 -6.09
N ALA A 23 39.41 35.54 -5.13
CA ALA A 23 39.02 35.32 -3.72
C ALA A 23 37.50 35.41 -3.52
N LEU A 24 36.80 36.26 -4.30
CA LEU A 24 35.34 36.26 -4.34
C LEU A 24 34.78 34.95 -4.93
N ALA A 25 35.41 34.42 -5.98
CA ALA A 25 35.02 33.16 -6.58
C ALA A 25 35.19 32.00 -5.58
N ASP A 26 36.32 31.92 -4.89
CA ASP A 26 36.57 30.90 -3.87
C ASP A 26 35.55 30.96 -2.71
N ALA A 27 35.20 32.16 -2.24
CA ALA A 27 34.20 32.34 -1.19
C ALA A 27 32.80 31.90 -1.64
N VAL A 28 32.38 32.29 -2.85
CA VAL A 28 31.08 31.87 -3.41
C VAL A 28 31.04 30.36 -3.67
N PHE A 29 32.10 29.79 -4.25
CA PHE A 29 32.19 28.34 -4.46
C PHE A 29 32.22 27.56 -3.14
N GLY A 30 32.86 28.10 -2.10
CA GLY A 30 32.90 27.53 -0.75
C GLY A 30 31.53 27.50 -0.06
N VAL A 31 30.57 28.33 -0.47
CA VAL A 31 29.20 28.31 0.07
C VAL A 31 28.25 27.52 -0.83
N VAL A 32 28.34 27.71 -2.15
CA VAL A 32 27.39 27.13 -3.11
C VAL A 32 27.63 25.64 -3.37
N HIS A 33 28.89 25.19 -3.53
CA HIS A 33 29.15 23.77 -3.79
C HIS A 33 28.70 22.85 -2.65
N PRO A 34 29.02 23.14 -1.37
CA PRO A 34 28.55 22.28 -0.28
C PRO A 34 27.03 22.22 -0.18
N GLU A 35 26.34 23.32 -0.50
CA GLU A 35 24.88 23.33 -0.50
C GLU A 35 24.31 22.52 -1.67
N LEU A 36 24.92 22.62 -2.86
CA LEU A 36 24.56 21.76 -3.99
C LEU A 36 24.78 20.28 -3.65
N ASP A 37 25.89 19.93 -3.00
CA ASP A 37 26.18 18.57 -2.57
C ASP A 37 25.16 18.08 -1.54
N ARG A 38 24.80 18.94 -0.56
CA ARG A 38 23.77 18.65 0.43
C ARG A 38 22.42 18.38 -0.22
N LEU A 39 22.00 19.25 -1.14
CA LEU A 39 20.74 19.10 -1.87
C LEU A 39 20.75 17.84 -2.75
N ASN A 40 21.86 17.52 -3.40
CA ASN A 40 21.99 16.30 -4.18
C ASN A 40 21.85 15.04 -3.30
N GLN A 41 22.47 15.03 -2.11
CA GLN A 41 22.30 13.93 -1.16
C GLN A 41 20.85 13.80 -0.66
N GLU A 42 20.18 14.93 -0.41
CA GLU A 42 18.77 14.95 0.00
C GLU A 42 17.85 14.43 -1.12
N VAL A 43 18.08 14.85 -2.36
CA VAL A 43 17.38 14.33 -3.54
C VAL A 43 17.57 12.82 -3.67
N ASP A 44 18.79 12.32 -3.50
CA ASP A 44 19.06 10.89 -3.59
C ASP A 44 18.42 10.09 -2.45
N TYR A 45 18.37 10.66 -1.24
CA TYR A 45 17.64 10.08 -0.13
C TYR A 45 16.14 10.00 -0.42
N LEU A 46 15.53 11.08 -0.89
CA LEU A 46 14.11 11.13 -1.23
C LEU A 46 13.78 10.17 -2.38
N LYS A 47 14.62 10.07 -3.42
CA LYS A 47 14.46 9.09 -4.50
C LYS A 47 14.43 7.66 -3.98
N ARG A 48 15.33 7.30 -3.06
CA ARG A 48 15.34 5.97 -2.43
C ARG A 48 14.06 5.69 -1.64
N ASN A 49 13.57 6.68 -0.91
CA ASN A 49 12.33 6.53 -0.15
C ASN A 49 11.11 6.41 -1.05
N ILE A 50 11.00 7.23 -2.11
CA ILE A 50 9.92 7.13 -3.11
C ILE A 50 9.91 5.73 -3.73
N ARG A 51 11.08 5.20 -4.10
CA ARG A 51 11.19 3.84 -4.63
C ARG A 51 10.69 2.81 -3.63
N ARG A 52 11.15 2.85 -2.37
CA ARG A 52 10.70 1.93 -1.32
C ARG A 52 9.18 1.99 -1.12
N SER A 53 8.61 3.19 -1.03
CA SER A 53 7.17 3.36 -0.87
C SER A 53 6.39 2.83 -2.06
N ARG A 54 6.91 3.00 -3.30
CA ARG A 54 6.31 2.37 -4.48
C ARG A 54 6.33 0.84 -4.38
N ASP A 55 7.49 0.26 -4.05
CA ASP A 55 7.61 -1.20 -3.90
C ASP A 55 6.64 -1.74 -2.82
N GLN A 56 6.38 -0.97 -1.75
CA GLN A 56 5.39 -1.31 -0.72
C GLN A 56 3.95 -1.24 -1.25
N VAL A 57 3.61 -0.20 -2.01
CA VAL A 57 2.28 -0.06 -2.62
C VAL A 57 2.02 -1.21 -3.59
N ASP A 58 2.99 -1.57 -4.43
CA ASP A 58 2.88 -2.71 -5.34
C ASP A 58 2.66 -4.03 -4.58
N GLY A 59 3.34 -4.19 -3.43
CA GLY A 59 3.13 -5.32 -2.52
C GLY A 59 1.70 -5.38 -1.96
N TYR A 60 1.18 -4.26 -1.45
CA TYR A 60 -0.18 -4.18 -0.94
C TYR A 60 -1.23 -4.42 -2.03
N ASP A 61 -1.00 -3.94 -3.25
CA ASP A 61 -1.90 -4.18 -4.39
C ASP A 61 -1.98 -5.67 -4.74
N GLN A 62 -0.85 -6.39 -4.68
CA GLN A 62 -0.81 -7.83 -4.89
C GLN A 62 -1.54 -8.60 -3.79
N GLU A 63 -1.34 -8.21 -2.52
CA GLU A 63 -2.04 -8.80 -1.37
C GLU A 63 -3.56 -8.54 -1.46
N LEU A 64 -3.96 -7.32 -1.78
CA LEU A 64 -5.37 -6.94 -1.96
C LEU A 64 -6.03 -7.73 -3.09
N THR A 65 -5.34 -7.89 -4.22
CA THR A 65 -5.80 -8.69 -5.34
C THR A 65 -6.00 -10.15 -4.93
N SER A 66 -5.04 -10.70 -4.19
CA SER A 66 -5.09 -12.08 -3.70
C SER A 66 -6.24 -12.30 -2.70
N ALA A 67 -6.44 -11.36 -1.78
CA ALA A 67 -7.52 -11.38 -0.80
C ALA A 67 -8.89 -11.28 -1.48
N LYS A 68 -9.07 -10.38 -2.44
CA LYS A 68 -10.30 -10.28 -3.24
C LYS A 68 -10.60 -11.57 -3.98
N ALA A 69 -9.59 -12.20 -4.58
CA ALA A 69 -9.76 -13.49 -5.24
C ALA A 69 -10.15 -14.61 -4.25
N ALA A 70 -9.60 -14.62 -3.04
CA ALA A 70 -9.97 -15.57 -2.00
C ALA A 70 -11.44 -15.38 -1.56
N ILE A 71 -11.86 -14.15 -1.30
CA ILE A 71 -13.25 -13.81 -0.97
C ILE A 71 -14.20 -14.26 -2.08
N ALA A 72 -13.85 -14.01 -3.35
CA ALA A 72 -14.66 -14.46 -4.48
C ALA A 72 -14.83 -15.98 -4.52
N ARG A 73 -13.76 -16.76 -4.24
CA ARG A 73 -13.85 -18.22 -4.13
C ARG A 73 -14.73 -18.66 -2.96
N MET A 74 -14.64 -18.01 -1.81
CA MET A 74 -15.51 -18.33 -0.66
C MET A 74 -16.98 -18.07 -0.99
N ARG A 75 -17.30 -16.93 -1.61
CA ARG A 75 -18.66 -16.66 -2.10
C ARG A 75 -19.15 -17.72 -3.09
N ALA A 76 -18.28 -18.15 -4.02
CA ALA A 76 -18.62 -19.18 -4.99
C ALA A 76 -18.87 -20.57 -4.37
N LEU A 77 -18.26 -20.88 -3.23
CA LEU A 77 -18.55 -22.11 -2.50
C LEU A 77 -19.89 -22.00 -1.76
N HIS A 78 -20.15 -20.86 -1.12
CA HIS A 78 -21.32 -20.67 -0.26
C HIS A 78 -22.58 -20.22 -1.04
N GLN A 79 -22.84 -20.83 -2.20
CA GLN A 79 -23.99 -20.45 -3.02
C GLN A 79 -25.33 -20.86 -2.39
N PRO A 80 -26.38 -20.04 -2.58
CA PRO A 80 -27.73 -20.39 -2.16
C PRO A 80 -28.26 -21.58 -2.98
N THR A 81 -28.94 -22.50 -2.32
CA THR A 81 -29.71 -23.59 -2.94
C THR A 81 -31.14 -23.60 -2.40
N GLN A 82 -32.11 -23.89 -3.27
CA GLN A 82 -33.50 -24.06 -2.86
C GLN A 82 -33.75 -25.50 -2.42
N HIS A 83 -34.33 -25.69 -1.23
CA HIS A 83 -34.77 -27.00 -0.75
C HIS A 83 -35.96 -26.83 0.20
N MET A 84 -37.03 -27.60 -0.03
CA MET A 84 -38.28 -27.54 0.76
C MET A 84 -38.88 -26.13 0.88
N GLY A 85 -38.77 -25.31 -0.17
CA GLY A 85 -39.31 -23.94 -0.20
C GLY A 85 -38.52 -22.91 0.62
N GLN A 86 -37.33 -23.26 1.09
CA GLN A 86 -36.41 -22.36 1.81
C GLN A 86 -35.03 -22.32 1.12
N THR A 87 -34.32 -21.21 1.32
CA THR A 87 -32.97 -20.99 0.76
C THR A 87 -31.91 -21.37 1.80
N TRP A 88 -31.02 -22.28 1.42
CA TRP A 88 -29.96 -22.80 2.28
C TRP A 88 -28.59 -22.58 1.66
N CYS A 89 -27.54 -22.56 2.48
CA CYS A 89 -26.17 -22.54 1.97
C CYS A 89 -25.76 -23.94 1.54
N THR A 90 -25.32 -24.10 0.28
CA THR A 90 -24.91 -25.40 -0.29
C THR A 90 -23.71 -26.00 0.43
N THR A 91 -22.76 -25.16 0.88
CA THR A 91 -21.51 -25.61 1.50
C THR A 91 -21.64 -25.85 3.01
N CYS A 92 -22.37 -24.99 3.73
CA CYS A 92 -22.56 -25.15 5.18
C CYS A 92 -23.60 -26.21 5.53
N SER A 93 -24.56 -26.46 4.64
CA SER A 93 -25.57 -27.49 4.85
C SER A 93 -24.98 -28.85 4.45
N THR A 94 -24.90 -29.78 5.39
CA THR A 94 -24.23 -31.07 5.17
C THR A 94 -25.18 -32.08 4.54
N ARG A 95 -24.72 -32.77 3.50
CA ARG A 95 -25.33 -34.00 2.98
C ARG A 95 -24.51 -35.19 3.41
N ARG A 96 -25.16 -36.24 3.91
CA ARG A 96 -24.53 -37.54 4.10
C ARG A 96 -25.05 -38.50 3.03
N ARG A 97 -24.15 -39.31 2.49
CA ARG A 97 -24.54 -40.45 1.67
C ARG A 97 -25.03 -41.55 2.61
N THR A 98 -26.27 -41.97 2.47
CA THR A 98 -26.91 -43.02 3.28
C THR A 98 -26.97 -44.37 2.54
N GLY A 99 -26.57 -44.41 1.27
CA GLY A 99 -26.57 -45.62 0.44
C GLY A 99 -25.86 -45.39 -0.91
N PRO A 100 -25.81 -46.39 -1.81
CA PRO A 100 -25.15 -46.26 -3.11
C PRO A 100 -25.64 -45.04 -3.90
N ASP A 101 -26.96 -44.77 -3.91
CA ASP A 101 -27.52 -43.64 -4.66
C ASP A 101 -28.42 -42.73 -3.81
N THR A 102 -28.28 -42.77 -2.48
CA THR A 102 -29.11 -41.98 -1.58
C THR A 102 -28.29 -41.00 -0.76
N GLU A 103 -28.70 -39.73 -0.80
CA GLU A 103 -28.19 -38.66 0.04
C GLU A 103 -29.30 -38.16 0.97
N GLU A 104 -28.93 -37.80 2.19
CA GLU A 104 -29.81 -37.18 3.17
C GLU A 104 -29.15 -35.89 3.68
N TRP A 105 -29.93 -34.82 3.77
CA TRP A 105 -29.50 -33.60 4.44
C TRP A 105 -29.49 -33.80 5.95
N VAL A 106 -28.34 -33.57 6.58
CA VAL A 106 -28.13 -33.73 8.03
C VAL A 106 -28.00 -32.41 8.78
N ALA A 107 -27.80 -31.30 8.08
CA ALA A 107 -27.86 -29.96 8.65
C ALA A 107 -28.42 -28.97 7.62
N TYR A 108 -29.33 -28.11 8.04
CA TYR A 108 -29.91 -27.05 7.23
C TYR A 108 -29.45 -25.70 7.75
N ILE A 109 -28.50 -25.07 7.06
CA ILE A 109 -27.96 -23.77 7.41
C ILE A 109 -28.56 -22.73 6.45
N PRO A 110 -29.39 -21.78 6.94
CA PRO A 110 -30.00 -20.75 6.10
C PRO A 110 -28.96 -19.96 5.30
N HIS A 111 -29.36 -19.46 4.14
CA HIS A 111 -28.57 -18.47 3.41
C HIS A 111 -29.19 -17.06 3.57
N PRO A 112 -28.39 -16.00 3.83
CA PRO A 112 -26.95 -16.04 4.02
C PRO A 112 -26.57 -16.81 5.28
N CYS A 113 -25.47 -17.57 5.19
CA CYS A 113 -24.95 -18.31 6.32
C CYS A 113 -23.95 -17.45 7.09
N PRO A 114 -23.61 -17.77 8.36
CA PRO A 114 -22.70 -16.96 9.18
C PRO A 114 -21.35 -16.64 8.53
N THR A 115 -20.84 -17.53 7.66
CA THR A 115 -19.61 -17.28 6.89
C THR A 115 -19.78 -16.18 5.84
N ILE A 116 -20.92 -16.13 5.14
CA ILE A 116 -21.22 -15.07 4.18
C ILE A 116 -21.46 -13.76 4.91
N ASP A 117 -22.24 -13.79 6.00
CA ASP A 117 -22.49 -12.60 6.82
C ASP A 117 -21.16 -11.99 7.29
N ALA A 118 -20.24 -12.80 7.84
CA ALA A 118 -18.93 -12.33 8.29
C ALA A 118 -18.07 -11.73 7.17
N ILE A 119 -18.16 -12.26 5.94
CA ILE A 119 -17.44 -11.73 4.77
C ILE A 119 -18.06 -10.41 4.28
N GLU A 120 -19.37 -10.24 4.40
CA GLU A 120 -20.09 -9.04 3.95
C GLU A 120 -20.06 -7.91 4.97
N GLU A 121 -19.93 -8.22 6.26
CA GLU A 121 -19.72 -7.26 7.35
C GLU A 121 -18.28 -6.75 7.46
N THR A 122 -17.33 -7.38 6.75
CA THR A 122 -15.94 -6.91 6.70
C THR A 122 -15.86 -5.71 5.72
N PRO A 123 -15.47 -4.50 6.19
CA PRO A 123 -15.46 -3.28 5.37
C PRO A 123 -14.45 -3.31 4.21
#